data_AF-A0AAV0BKZ9-F1
#
_entry.id   AF-A0AAV0BKZ9-F1
#
_cell.length_a   1.000
_cell.length_b   1.000
_cell.length_c   1.000
_cell.angle_alpha   90.00
_cell.angle_beta   90.00
_cell.angle_gamma   90.00
#
_symmetry.space_group_name_H-M   'P 1'
#
loop_
_entity.id
_entity.type
_entity.pdbx_description
1 polymer ?
#
loop_
_entity_poly.entity_id
_entity_poly.type
_entity_poly.pdbx_seq_one_letter_code
_entity_poly.pdbx_strand_id
1 'polypeptide(L)'
;MPHYGYPLNLFFDCLSTIGSYIGNYYKLTAEEQKRNKFEPSWSIRYDPSCLITYPSPLPGFFPDLHNCNSQMTKYILPTLGGLRLIKGLCEGALLGKDTIAGFPLLCFSPHKGDLEFHIVKIHQSERKGDSIVIRIENPYQGNKDEDLAISLVRNQVYVGYPFLQDARAVALLDDLFRYTIDPLTKRPQGIPHNWMISWKRSADSLEYEYSKKGGTVIGLVKVIVHV
;
A
#
# COMPACT_ATOMS: atom_id res chain seq x y z
N MET A 1 -6.10 14.68 -29.91
CA MET A 1 -6.43 13.38 -29.29
C MET A 1 -5.53 12.34 -29.92
N PRO A 2 -4.87 11.46 -29.15
CA PRO A 2 -4.18 10.33 -29.76
C PRO A 2 -5.21 9.42 -30.42
N HIS A 3 -5.07 9.20 -31.73
CA HIS A 3 -5.82 8.17 -32.43
C HIS A 3 -5.33 6.82 -31.91
N TYR A 4 -6.06 6.23 -30.96
CA TYR A 4 -5.92 4.82 -30.65
C TYR A 4 -6.43 4.05 -31.88
N GLY A 5 -5.52 3.79 -32.81
CA GLY A 5 -5.78 2.91 -33.94
C GLY A 5 -6.01 1.51 -33.39
N TYR A 6 -7.20 0.97 -33.58
CA TYR A 6 -7.45 -0.44 -33.31
C TYR A 6 -6.87 -1.26 -34.46
N PRO A 7 -5.88 -2.13 -34.23
CA PRO A 7 -5.43 -3.04 -35.27
C PRO A 7 -6.60 -3.96 -35.64
N LEU A 8 -7.01 -3.91 -36.91
CA LEU A 8 -7.92 -4.89 -37.49
C LEU A 8 -7.13 -6.18 -37.73
N ASN A 9 -7.13 -7.05 -36.72
CA ASN A 9 -6.57 -8.39 -36.84
C ASN A 9 -7.63 -9.37 -37.35
N LEU A 10 -7.23 -10.29 -38.21
CA LEU A 10 -8.07 -11.41 -38.60
C LEU A 10 -8.23 -12.35 -37.40
N PHE A 11 -9.45 -12.82 -37.17
CA PHE A 11 -9.73 -13.87 -36.21
C PHE A 11 -9.48 -15.23 -36.88
N PHE A 12 -8.72 -16.10 -36.21
CA PHE A 12 -8.51 -17.46 -36.66
C PHE A 12 -9.73 -18.32 -36.32
N ASP A 13 -10.22 -19.09 -37.30
CA ASP A 13 -11.17 -20.15 -37.05
C ASP A 13 -10.47 -21.31 -36.33
N CYS A 14 -10.90 -21.58 -35.10
CA CYS A 14 -10.34 -22.63 -34.26
C CYS A 14 -10.47 -24.02 -34.89
N LEU A 15 -11.58 -24.33 -35.57
CA LEU A 15 -11.80 -25.66 -36.14
C LEU A 15 -10.88 -25.91 -37.35
N SER A 16 -10.79 -24.94 -38.25
CA SER A 16 -9.88 -24.98 -39.39
C SER A 16 -8.41 -25.09 -38.94
N THR A 17 -8.05 -24.31 -37.92
CA THR A 17 -6.70 -24.31 -37.34
C THR A 17 -6.36 -25.67 -36.72
N ILE A 18 -7.22 -26.23 -35.87
CA ILE A 18 -7.04 -27.55 -35.27
C ILE A 18 -6.93 -28.63 -36.34
N GLY A 19 -7.78 -28.60 -37.38
CA GLY A 19 -7.74 -29.54 -38.49
C GLY A 19 -6.38 -29.55 -39.22
N SER A 20 -5.79 -28.37 -39.45
CA SER A 20 -4.46 -28.23 -40.04
C SER A 20 -3.33 -28.81 -39.15
N TYR A 21 -3.45 -28.66 -37.83
CA TYR A 21 -2.44 -29.15 -36.88
C TYR A 21 -2.52 -30.66 -36.60
N ILE A 22 -3.73 -31.24 -36.53
CA ILE A 22 -3.92 -32.68 -36.24
C ILE A 22 -3.15 -33.55 -37.24
N GLY A 23 -3.20 -33.21 -38.53
CA GLY A 23 -2.49 -33.95 -39.59
C GLY A 23 -0.97 -33.90 -39.48
N ASN A 24 -0.39 -33.04 -38.63
CA ASN A 24 1.05 -32.93 -38.41
C ASN A 24 1.49 -33.42 -37.02
N TYR A 25 0.58 -33.84 -36.15
CA TYR A 25 0.89 -34.19 -34.76
C TYR A 25 1.89 -35.34 -34.64
N TYR A 26 1.84 -36.32 -35.54
CA TYR A 26 2.77 -37.45 -35.57
C TYR A 26 4.21 -37.06 -35.89
N LYS A 27 4.44 -35.85 -36.44
CA LYS A 27 5.78 -35.33 -36.77
C LYS A 27 6.47 -34.73 -35.55
N LEU A 28 5.76 -34.54 -34.43
CA LEU A 28 6.33 -34.01 -33.21
C LEU A 28 7.23 -35.06 -32.55
N THR A 29 8.38 -34.62 -32.05
CA THR A 29 9.26 -35.44 -31.22
C THR A 29 8.59 -35.78 -29.88
N ALA A 30 9.09 -36.81 -29.19
CA ALA A 30 8.56 -37.22 -27.89
C ALA A 30 8.62 -36.08 -26.83
N GLU A 31 9.65 -35.24 -26.87
CA GLU A 31 9.79 -34.09 -25.98
C GLU A 31 8.75 -33.00 -26.30
N GLU A 32 8.54 -32.68 -27.57
CA GLU A 32 7.53 -31.72 -28.00
C GLU A 32 6.12 -32.19 -27.66
N GLN A 33 5.83 -33.49 -27.84
CA GLN A 33 4.58 -34.09 -27.41
C GLN A 33 4.39 -34.03 -25.89
N LYS A 34 5.48 -34.19 -25.10
CA LYS A 34 5.44 -34.04 -23.65
C LYS A 34 5.14 -32.59 -23.25
N ARG A 35 5.78 -31.61 -23.90
CA ARG A 35 5.54 -30.18 -23.67
C ARG A 35 4.13 -29.75 -24.08
N ASN A 36 3.51 -30.44 -25.04
CA ASN A 36 2.14 -30.20 -25.48
C ASN A 36 1.06 -30.86 -24.59
N LYS A 37 1.39 -31.19 -23.33
CA LYS A 37 0.44 -31.74 -22.35
C LYS A 37 0.30 -30.78 -21.17
N PHE A 38 -0.89 -30.80 -20.56
CA PHE A 38 -1.11 -30.09 -19.30
C PHE A 38 -0.46 -30.87 -18.16
N GLU A 39 0.35 -30.18 -17.36
CA GLU A 39 0.92 -30.70 -16.12
C GLU A 39 0.32 -29.96 -14.91
N PRO A 40 0.27 -30.61 -13.73
CA PRO A 40 -0.18 -29.95 -12.51
C PRO A 40 0.78 -28.84 -12.08
N SER A 41 0.31 -27.95 -11.23
CA SER A 41 1.17 -26.97 -10.55
C SER A 41 2.06 -27.67 -9.51
N TRP A 42 3.09 -26.98 -9.04
CA TRP A 42 4.01 -27.48 -8.02
C TRP A 42 3.88 -26.68 -6.72
N SER A 43 3.92 -27.36 -5.58
CA SER A 43 4.10 -26.76 -4.26
C SER A 43 5.51 -27.05 -3.76
N ILE A 44 6.21 -26.00 -3.36
CA ILE A 44 7.58 -26.06 -2.84
C ILE A 44 7.52 -25.70 -1.36
N ARG A 45 8.07 -26.56 -0.50
CA ARG A 45 8.16 -26.32 0.93
C ARG A 45 9.56 -26.63 1.43
N TYR A 46 9.98 -25.90 2.45
CA TYR A 46 11.19 -26.22 3.18
C TYR A 46 10.94 -27.47 4.04
N ASP A 47 11.84 -28.44 3.93
CA ASP A 47 11.87 -29.66 4.74
C ASP A 47 13.32 -29.94 5.17
N PRO A 48 13.66 -29.80 6.47
CA PRO A 48 15.01 -30.02 6.96
C PRO A 48 15.48 -31.48 6.83
N SER A 49 14.56 -32.43 6.68
CA SER A 49 14.87 -33.85 6.47
C SER A 49 15.16 -34.21 5.01
N CYS A 50 14.75 -33.34 4.07
CA CYS A 50 15.06 -33.49 2.65
C CYS A 50 16.51 -33.06 2.42
N LEU A 51 17.41 -33.99 2.11
CA LEU A 51 18.81 -33.72 1.79
C LEU A 51 19.13 -34.34 0.42
N ILE A 52 18.54 -33.76 -0.61
CA ILE A 52 18.74 -34.20 -1.99
C ILE A 52 19.76 -33.30 -2.70
N THR A 53 20.47 -33.85 -3.68
CA THR A 53 21.23 -33.02 -4.63
C THR A 53 20.30 -32.68 -5.79
N TYR A 54 20.04 -31.39 -6.01
CA TYR A 54 19.23 -30.94 -7.14
C TYR A 54 20.13 -30.50 -8.29
N PRO A 55 20.00 -31.10 -9.50
CA PRO A 55 20.89 -30.82 -10.60
C PRO A 55 20.67 -29.42 -11.16
N SER A 56 21.75 -28.82 -11.65
CA SER A 56 21.71 -27.53 -12.32
C SER A 56 20.90 -27.61 -13.63
N PRO A 57 20.00 -26.65 -13.89
CA PRO A 57 19.31 -26.57 -15.18
C PRO A 57 20.24 -26.12 -16.31
N LEU A 58 21.43 -25.60 -15.98
CA LEU A 58 22.46 -25.19 -16.95
C LEU A 58 23.85 -25.56 -16.43
N PRO A 59 24.24 -26.85 -16.54
CA PRO A 59 25.54 -27.33 -16.08
C PRO A 59 26.70 -26.56 -16.73
N GLY A 60 27.71 -26.20 -15.94
CA GLY A 60 28.87 -25.41 -16.37
C GLY A 60 28.73 -23.90 -16.17
N PHE A 61 27.50 -23.38 -16.04
CA PHE A 61 27.25 -22.00 -15.63
C PHE A 61 26.75 -21.91 -14.18
N PHE A 62 25.77 -22.76 -13.83
CA PHE A 62 25.30 -22.90 -12.45
C PHE A 62 25.73 -24.26 -11.87
N PRO A 63 26.20 -24.32 -10.61
CA PRO A 63 26.51 -25.57 -9.94
C PRO A 63 25.24 -26.30 -9.50
N ASP A 64 25.36 -27.59 -9.24
CA ASP A 64 24.31 -28.37 -8.58
C ASP A 64 24.07 -27.85 -7.16
N LEU A 65 22.82 -27.91 -6.70
CA LEU A 65 22.45 -27.56 -5.34
C LEU A 65 22.61 -28.79 -4.44
N HIS A 66 23.78 -28.90 -3.83
CA HIS A 66 24.05 -29.88 -2.79
C HIS A 66 23.30 -29.51 -1.50
N ASN A 67 22.76 -30.51 -0.78
CA ASN A 67 21.95 -30.33 0.44
C ASN A 67 20.67 -29.49 0.22
N CYS A 68 19.93 -29.75 -0.85
CA CYS A 68 18.66 -29.07 -1.10
C CYS A 68 17.58 -29.55 -0.12
N ASN A 69 17.16 -28.66 0.78
CA ASN A 69 16.04 -28.84 1.71
C ASN A 69 14.67 -28.44 1.12
N SER A 70 14.56 -28.35 -0.19
CA SER A 70 13.29 -28.01 -0.85
C SER A 70 12.57 -29.29 -1.26
N GLN A 71 11.43 -29.55 -0.65
CA GLN A 71 10.53 -30.61 -1.07
C GLN A 71 9.55 -30.06 -2.12
N MET A 72 9.55 -30.68 -3.31
CA MET A 72 8.62 -30.38 -4.39
C MET A 72 7.53 -31.45 -4.47
N THR A 73 6.27 -31.03 -4.41
CA THR A 73 5.10 -31.92 -4.52
C THR A 73 4.15 -31.41 -5.58
N LYS A 74 3.42 -32.34 -6.24
CA LYS A 74 2.37 -31.97 -7.19
C LYS A 74 1.22 -31.31 -6.43
N TYR A 75 0.86 -30.11 -6.84
CA TYR A 75 -0.28 -29.38 -6.33
C TYR A 75 -1.49 -29.55 -7.25
N ILE A 76 -2.49 -30.27 -6.75
CA ILE A 76 -3.76 -30.47 -7.43
C ILE A 76 -4.73 -29.42 -6.88
N LEU A 77 -5.28 -28.58 -7.75
CA LEU A 77 -6.27 -27.58 -7.33
C LEU A 77 -7.49 -28.31 -6.73
N PRO A 78 -7.93 -27.93 -5.52
CA PRO A 78 -9.13 -28.50 -4.94
C PRO A 78 -10.35 -28.13 -5.79
N THR A 79 -11.25 -29.09 -6.00
CA THR A 79 -12.55 -28.83 -6.65
C THR A 79 -13.53 -28.27 -5.62
N LEU A 80 -14.53 -27.50 -6.08
CA LEU A 80 -15.51 -26.89 -5.19
C LEU A 80 -16.32 -27.90 -4.37
N GLY A 81 -16.46 -29.15 -4.82
CA GLY A 81 -17.11 -30.22 -4.04
C GLY A 81 -18.53 -29.91 -3.57
N GLY A 82 -19.27 -29.05 -4.29
CA GLY A 82 -20.60 -28.57 -3.90
C GLY A 82 -20.62 -27.32 -3.01
N LEU A 83 -19.45 -26.81 -2.60
CA LEU A 83 -19.32 -25.52 -1.92
C LEU A 83 -19.65 -24.37 -2.88
N ARG A 84 -20.20 -23.28 -2.32
CA ARG A 84 -20.52 -22.06 -3.05
C ARG A 84 -19.47 -21.01 -2.77
N LEU A 85 -19.08 -20.27 -3.80
CA LEU A 85 -18.19 -19.11 -3.65
C LEU A 85 -18.94 -18.01 -2.87
N ILE A 86 -18.32 -17.55 -1.78
CA ILE A 86 -18.80 -16.38 -1.05
C ILE A 86 -18.44 -15.15 -1.89
N LYS A 87 -19.45 -14.37 -2.28
CA LYS A 87 -19.26 -13.12 -3.01
C LYS A 87 -19.22 -11.98 -1.99
N GLY A 88 -18.10 -11.28 -1.90
CA GLY A 88 -17.92 -10.15 -0.98
C GLY A 88 -17.10 -10.53 0.25
N LEU A 89 -17.40 -9.86 1.37
CA LEU A 89 -16.65 -10.01 2.61
C LEU A 89 -17.04 -11.30 3.32
N CYS A 90 -16.04 -12.06 3.74
CA CYS A 90 -16.25 -13.22 4.61
C CYS A 90 -16.66 -12.76 6.03
N GLU A 91 -17.35 -13.63 6.74
CA GLU A 91 -17.62 -13.42 8.16
C GLU A 91 -16.30 -13.23 8.94
N GLY A 92 -16.26 -12.22 9.82
CA GLY A 92 -15.06 -11.86 10.58
C GLY A 92 -14.04 -11.01 9.81
N ALA A 93 -14.31 -10.58 8.58
CA ALA A 93 -13.42 -9.66 7.86
C ALA A 93 -13.32 -8.31 8.59
N LEU A 94 -12.10 -7.97 9.01
CA LEU A 94 -11.78 -6.73 9.69
C LEU A 94 -11.74 -5.56 8.71
N LEU A 95 -12.41 -4.45 9.04
CA LEU A 95 -12.57 -3.28 8.17
C LEU A 95 -12.44 -1.98 8.96
N GLY A 96 -12.14 -0.88 8.26
CA GLY A 96 -12.06 0.44 8.85
C GLY A 96 -11.09 0.46 10.05
N LYS A 97 -11.56 0.95 11.19
CA LYS A 97 -10.74 1.07 12.42
C LYS A 97 -10.21 -0.27 12.95
N ASP A 98 -10.86 -1.38 12.61
CA ASP A 98 -10.49 -2.71 13.09
C ASP A 98 -9.50 -3.40 12.13
N THR A 99 -9.14 -2.75 11.01
CA THR A 99 -8.17 -3.27 10.04
C THR A 99 -6.78 -3.43 10.67
N ILE A 100 -6.03 -4.42 10.19
CA ILE A 100 -4.64 -4.62 10.60
C ILE A 100 -3.74 -3.43 10.22
N ALA A 101 -2.65 -3.27 10.96
CA ALA A 101 -1.68 -2.19 10.74
C ALA A 101 -1.11 -2.20 9.31
N GLY A 102 -0.79 -1.01 8.80
CA GLY A 102 -0.21 -0.81 7.47
C GLY A 102 -1.22 -0.52 6.36
N PHE A 103 -2.52 -0.66 6.62
CA PHE A 103 -3.56 -0.26 5.67
C PHE A 103 -3.93 1.22 5.85
N PRO A 104 -4.15 1.96 4.75
CA PRO A 104 -4.59 3.36 4.84
C PRO A 104 -6.02 3.45 5.35
N LEU A 105 -6.27 4.39 6.26
CA LEU A 105 -7.56 4.53 6.92
C LEU A 105 -7.99 6.00 7.01
N LEU A 106 -9.17 6.30 6.46
CA LEU A 106 -9.79 7.63 6.56
C LEU A 106 -10.60 7.81 7.86
N CYS A 107 -11.01 6.72 8.50
CA CYS A 107 -11.99 6.71 9.58
C CYS A 107 -11.48 7.19 10.96
N PHE A 108 -10.20 7.53 11.10
CA PHE A 108 -9.63 7.97 12.38
C PHE A 108 -9.89 9.44 12.72
N SER A 109 -10.21 10.27 11.72
CA SER A 109 -10.58 11.67 11.94
C SER A 109 -11.96 11.96 11.33
N PRO A 110 -12.83 12.72 12.01
CA PRO A 110 -14.04 13.24 11.38
C PRO A 110 -13.66 14.03 10.12
N HIS A 111 -14.31 13.72 9.02
CA HIS A 111 -14.03 14.32 7.72
C HIS A 111 -15.28 14.38 6.85
N LYS A 112 -15.25 15.25 5.84
CA LYS A 112 -16.25 15.36 4.78
C LYS A 112 -15.58 15.15 3.42
N GLY A 113 -16.28 14.48 2.51
CA GLY A 113 -15.81 14.22 1.16
C GLY A 113 -16.75 14.83 0.15
N ASP A 114 -16.27 15.78 -0.65
CA ASP A 114 -17.05 16.44 -1.69
C ASP A 114 -16.36 16.27 -3.06
N LEU A 115 -17.15 16.18 -4.14
CA LEU A 115 -16.62 16.20 -5.49
C LEU A 115 -16.46 17.65 -5.94
N GLU A 116 -15.22 18.11 -6.10
CA GLU A 116 -14.92 19.51 -6.41
C GLU A 116 -13.78 19.62 -7.42
N PHE A 117 -13.76 20.72 -8.18
CA PHE A 117 -12.62 21.08 -8.99
C PHE A 117 -11.43 21.49 -8.11
N HIS A 118 -10.63 20.50 -7.74
CA HIS A 118 -9.41 20.69 -6.97
C HIS A 118 -8.22 20.21 -7.80
N ILE A 119 -7.31 21.15 -8.11
CA ILE A 119 -6.15 20.89 -8.97
C ILE A 119 -5.14 20.04 -8.20
N VAL A 120 -5.34 18.73 -8.22
CA VAL A 120 -4.46 17.71 -7.62
C VAL A 120 -3.40 17.28 -8.64
N LYS A 121 -2.19 17.03 -8.15
CA LYS A 121 -1.02 16.57 -8.87
C LYS A 121 -0.55 15.24 -8.28
N ILE A 122 -1.11 14.15 -8.78
CA ILE A 122 -0.75 12.77 -8.40
C ILE A 122 0.50 12.31 -9.16
N HIS A 123 0.65 12.75 -10.41
CA HIS A 123 1.79 12.46 -11.27
C HIS A 123 2.53 13.76 -11.65
N GLN A 124 3.22 13.77 -12.79
CA GLN A 124 3.96 14.95 -13.23
C GLN A 124 3.05 16.11 -13.67
N SER A 125 1.82 15.81 -14.11
CA SER A 125 0.83 16.81 -14.55
C SER A 125 -0.29 16.99 -13.55
N GLU A 126 -0.84 18.20 -13.55
CA GLU A 126 -2.03 18.55 -12.78
C GLU A 126 -3.29 17.98 -13.46
N ARG A 127 -4.23 17.52 -12.64
CA ARG A 127 -5.53 17.06 -13.11
C ARG A 127 -6.40 18.23 -13.54
N LYS A 128 -7.10 18.08 -14.67
CA LYS A 128 -8.01 19.08 -15.26
C LYS A 128 -9.51 18.79 -15.03
N GLY A 129 -9.84 17.91 -14.09
CA GLY A 129 -11.24 17.54 -13.80
C GLY A 129 -11.45 17.33 -12.31
N ASP A 130 -12.71 17.12 -11.94
CA ASP A 130 -13.12 17.07 -10.54
C ASP A 130 -12.47 15.92 -9.78
N SER A 131 -12.11 16.18 -8.53
CA SER A 131 -11.53 15.21 -7.62
C SER A 131 -12.37 15.14 -6.35
N ILE A 132 -12.36 13.98 -5.70
CA ILE A 132 -12.93 13.86 -4.36
C ILE A 132 -11.95 14.57 -3.42
N VAL A 133 -12.43 15.62 -2.76
CA VAL A 133 -11.66 16.40 -1.78
C VAL A 133 -12.11 16.00 -0.40
N ILE A 134 -11.15 15.57 0.43
CA ILE A 134 -11.41 15.17 1.82
C ILE A 134 -11.04 16.34 2.73
N ARG A 135 -12.00 16.88 3.47
CA ARG A 135 -11.80 17.97 4.43
C ARG A 135 -11.80 17.39 5.84
N ILE A 136 -10.68 17.49 6.53
CA ILE A 136 -10.55 16.99 7.90
C ILE A 136 -11.08 18.04 8.87
N GLU A 137 -11.95 17.63 9.79
CA GLU A 137 -12.43 18.49 10.88
C GLU A 137 -11.43 18.44 12.05
N ASN A 138 -11.13 19.60 12.66
CA ASN A 138 -10.17 19.68 13.75
C ASN A 138 -10.85 19.37 15.10
N PRO A 139 -10.62 18.20 15.72
CA PRO A 139 -11.22 17.86 17.01
C PRO A 139 -10.62 18.65 18.18
N TYR A 140 -9.47 19.32 17.96
CA TYR A 140 -8.75 20.11 18.96
C TYR A 140 -9.08 21.61 18.87
N GLN A 141 -10.10 21.99 18.09
CA GLN A 141 -10.48 23.39 17.95
C GLN A 141 -10.91 23.99 19.30
N GLY A 142 -10.20 25.02 19.75
CA GLY A 142 -10.48 25.72 21.00
C GLY A 142 -9.64 25.27 22.19
N ASN A 143 -8.85 24.20 22.05
CA ASN A 143 -7.89 23.80 23.07
C ASN A 143 -6.71 24.77 23.11
N LYS A 144 -6.14 24.96 24.30
CA LYS A 144 -4.89 25.69 24.47
C LYS A 144 -3.70 24.80 24.13
N ASP A 145 -2.62 25.42 23.65
CA ASP A 145 -1.43 24.69 23.22
C ASP A 145 -0.76 23.96 24.40
N GLU A 146 -0.85 24.52 25.62
CA GLU A 146 -0.37 23.87 26.84
C GLU A 146 -1.17 22.60 27.18
N ASP A 147 -2.49 22.62 27.00
CA ASP A 147 -3.35 21.46 27.27
C ASP A 147 -3.11 20.37 26.21
N LEU A 148 -2.90 20.77 24.95
CA LEU A 148 -2.48 19.86 23.88
C LEU A 148 -1.11 19.25 24.17
N ALA A 149 -0.16 20.04 24.65
CA ALA A 149 1.16 19.55 25.02
C ALA A 149 1.08 18.50 26.16
N ILE A 150 0.25 18.72 27.18
CA ILE A 150 0.02 17.75 28.26
C ILE A 150 -0.56 16.43 27.73
N SER A 151 -1.52 16.51 26.82
CA SER A 151 -2.21 15.33 26.28
C SER A 151 -1.40 14.54 25.24
N LEU A 152 -0.55 15.20 24.45
CA LEU A 152 0.16 14.55 23.34
C LEU A 152 1.62 14.24 23.68
N VAL A 153 2.35 15.16 24.32
CA VAL A 153 3.81 15.03 24.49
C VAL A 153 4.15 13.87 25.43
N ARG A 154 5.12 13.03 25.02
CA ARG A 154 5.54 11.75 25.63
C ARG A 154 4.53 10.61 25.52
N ASN A 155 3.35 10.84 24.95
CA ASN A 155 2.40 9.79 24.65
C ASN A 155 2.65 9.22 23.25
N GLN A 156 2.12 8.01 23.06
CA GLN A 156 2.07 7.35 21.76
C GLN A 156 1.05 8.08 20.89
N VAL A 157 1.45 8.41 19.66
CA VAL A 157 0.63 9.14 18.68
C VAL A 157 0.72 8.45 17.32
N TYR A 158 -0.30 8.64 16.49
CA TYR A 158 -0.33 8.11 15.13
C TYR A 158 -0.18 9.24 14.13
N VAL A 159 0.83 9.16 13.27
CA VAL A 159 1.18 10.18 12.26
C VAL A 159 1.14 9.62 10.84
N GLY A 160 1.20 10.48 9.83
CA GLY A 160 1.29 10.04 8.43
C GLY A 160 -0.05 9.67 7.78
N TYR A 161 -1.16 10.28 8.24
CA TYR A 161 -2.48 10.09 7.63
C TYR A 161 -2.43 10.16 6.08
N PRO A 162 -3.10 9.25 5.34
CA PRO A 162 -3.96 8.17 5.82
C PRO A 162 -3.21 6.88 6.19
N PHE A 163 -1.91 6.78 5.94
CA PHE A 163 -1.08 5.62 6.28
C PHE A 163 -0.49 5.78 7.69
N LEU A 164 -1.34 5.56 8.68
CA LEU A 164 -0.97 5.79 10.07
C LEU A 164 0.22 4.92 10.51
N GLN A 165 1.21 5.60 11.07
CA GLN A 165 2.41 5.00 11.67
C GLN A 165 2.47 5.36 13.15
N ASP A 166 2.91 4.40 13.93
CA ASP A 166 3.15 4.56 15.35
C ASP A 166 4.37 5.45 15.59
N ALA A 167 4.22 6.47 16.43
CA ALA A 167 5.27 7.41 16.77
C ALA A 167 5.10 7.93 18.19
N ARG A 168 6.12 8.62 18.72
CA ARG A 168 6.08 9.21 20.06
C ARG A 168 6.30 10.70 19.97
N ALA A 169 5.33 11.49 20.42
CA ALA A 169 5.49 12.94 20.44
C ALA A 169 6.58 13.37 21.43
N VAL A 170 7.57 14.10 20.94
CA VAL A 170 8.68 14.66 21.72
C VAL A 170 8.39 16.09 22.14
N ALA A 171 7.78 16.88 21.26
CA ALA A 171 7.44 18.27 21.50
C ALA A 171 6.28 18.73 20.62
N LEU A 172 5.68 19.85 21.00
CA LEU A 172 4.65 20.55 20.23
C LEU A 172 5.20 21.93 19.85
N LEU A 173 5.11 22.33 18.58
CA LEU A 173 5.64 23.60 18.07
C LEU A 173 4.53 24.46 17.50
N ASP A 174 4.37 25.67 18.03
CA ASP A 174 3.62 26.74 17.40
C ASP A 174 4.58 27.70 16.64
N ASP A 175 4.12 28.89 16.23
CA ASP A 175 4.93 29.88 15.50
C ASP A 175 6.04 30.52 16.37
N LEU A 176 5.87 30.56 17.70
CA LEU A 176 6.70 31.31 18.65
C LEU A 176 7.36 30.42 19.73
N PHE A 177 6.73 29.34 20.14
CA PHE A 177 7.02 28.52 21.30
C PHE A 177 7.09 27.03 20.95
N ARG A 178 8.05 26.37 21.58
CA ARG A 178 8.18 24.92 21.64
C ARG A 178 7.72 24.45 23.01
N TYR A 179 6.64 23.70 23.06
CA TYR A 179 6.12 23.11 24.29
C TYR A 179 6.73 21.73 24.52
N THR A 180 7.26 21.55 25.73
CA THR A 180 7.76 20.26 26.23
C THR A 180 7.20 19.99 27.62
N ILE A 181 7.19 18.73 28.04
CA ILE A 181 6.77 18.35 29.40
C ILE A 181 8.03 18.16 30.25
N ASP A 182 8.12 18.92 31.33
CA ASP A 182 9.19 18.79 32.32
C ASP A 182 9.09 17.39 32.97
N PRO A 183 10.18 16.59 32.95
CA PRO A 183 10.19 15.25 33.53
C PRO A 183 9.86 15.22 35.03
N LEU A 184 10.17 16.27 35.78
CA LEU A 184 10.00 16.31 37.23
C LEU A 184 8.63 16.85 37.63
N THR A 185 8.24 17.99 37.07
CA THR A 185 6.99 18.67 37.46
C THR A 185 5.77 18.21 36.66
N LYS A 186 5.97 17.49 35.54
CA LYS A 186 4.94 17.11 34.57
C LYS A 186 4.11 18.28 34.04
N ARG A 187 4.63 19.50 34.14
CA ARG A 187 3.99 20.72 33.62
C ARG A 187 4.46 21.01 32.20
N PRO A 188 3.61 21.62 31.36
CA PRO A 188 4.02 22.11 30.06
C PRO A 188 4.92 23.33 30.24
N GLN A 189 6.01 23.36 29.49
CA GLN A 189 6.94 24.47 29.40
C GLN A 189 7.00 24.94 27.96
N GLY A 190 6.51 26.16 27.70
CA GLY A 190 6.68 26.86 26.43
C GLY A 190 8.03 27.56 26.38
N ILE A 191 8.91 27.12 25.49
CA ILE A 191 10.25 27.68 25.30
C ILE A 191 10.22 28.49 24.00
N PRO A 192 10.46 29.81 24.03
CA PRO A 192 10.55 30.61 22.82
C PRO A 192 11.62 30.08 21.86
N HIS A 193 11.34 30.03 20.57
CA HIS A 193 12.33 29.65 19.55
C HIS A 193 12.47 30.73 18.46
N ASN A 194 13.61 30.71 17.76
CA ASN A 194 13.90 31.60 16.64
C ASN A 194 13.61 30.98 15.26
N TRP A 195 13.00 29.79 15.24
CA TRP A 195 12.71 29.01 14.02
C TRP A 195 11.38 29.35 13.32
N MET A 196 10.79 30.52 13.60
CA MET A 196 9.50 30.99 13.07
C MET A 196 9.39 30.81 11.54
N ILE A 197 10.42 31.23 10.79
CA ILE A 197 10.44 31.13 9.32
C ILE A 197 10.44 29.67 8.84
N SER A 198 11.25 28.82 9.46
CA SER A 198 11.29 27.39 9.10
C SER A 198 10.01 26.66 9.51
N TRP A 199 9.42 27.00 10.66
CA TRP A 199 8.15 26.45 11.09
C TRP A 199 7.05 26.79 10.09
N LYS A 200 6.95 28.06 9.67
CA LYS A 200 5.97 28.50 8.68
C LYS A 200 6.14 27.77 7.34
N ARG A 201 7.39 27.61 6.86
CA ARG A 201 7.67 26.81 5.65
C ARG A 201 7.22 25.35 5.80
N SER A 202 7.43 24.74 6.97
CA SER A 202 6.98 23.38 7.25
C SER A 202 5.46 23.27 7.28
N ALA A 203 4.77 24.21 7.93
CA ALA A 203 3.32 24.31 7.96
C ALA A 203 2.73 24.45 6.53
N ASP A 204 3.22 25.42 5.76
CA ASP A 204 2.80 25.65 4.36
C ASP A 204 3.08 24.42 3.47
N SER A 205 4.22 23.75 3.70
CA SER A 205 4.57 22.53 2.97
C SER A 205 3.61 21.39 3.28
N LEU A 206 3.23 21.19 4.54
CA LEU A 206 2.26 20.17 4.93
C LEU A 206 0.90 20.44 4.27
N GLU A 207 0.38 21.67 4.37
CA GLU A 207 -0.88 22.07 3.74
C GLU A 207 -0.84 21.81 2.22
N TYR A 208 0.26 22.20 1.57
CA TYR A 208 0.46 21.99 0.14
C TYR A 208 0.50 20.51 -0.22
N GLU A 209 1.26 19.69 0.50
CA GLU A 209 1.42 18.28 0.18
C GLU A 209 0.10 17.51 0.34
N TYR A 210 -0.61 17.68 1.45
CA TYR A 210 -1.90 17.05 1.66
C TYR A 210 -2.92 17.48 0.60
N SER A 211 -2.96 18.77 0.27
CA SER A 211 -3.91 19.32 -0.69
C SER A 211 -3.59 18.90 -2.13
N LYS A 212 -2.35 19.10 -2.57
CA LYS A 212 -1.96 18.89 -3.97
C LYS A 212 -1.63 17.45 -4.31
N LYS A 213 -1.03 16.67 -3.42
CA LYS A 213 -0.71 15.26 -3.72
C LYS A 213 -1.84 14.33 -3.28
N GLY A 214 -2.51 14.66 -2.17
CA GLY A 214 -3.49 13.77 -1.51
C GLY A 214 -4.95 14.18 -1.67
N GLY A 215 -5.27 15.32 -2.28
CA GLY A 215 -6.65 15.82 -2.35
C GLY A 215 -7.29 16.02 -0.97
N THR A 216 -6.48 16.22 0.08
CA THR A 216 -6.91 16.30 1.47
C THR A 216 -6.65 17.70 1.99
N VAL A 217 -7.68 18.36 2.50
CA VAL A 217 -7.61 19.69 3.08
C VAL A 217 -7.63 19.56 4.60
N ILE A 218 -6.49 19.86 5.23
CA ILE A 218 -6.30 19.78 6.69
C ILE A 218 -6.63 21.10 7.41
N GLY A 219 -6.90 22.17 6.66
CA GLY A 219 -7.06 23.53 7.19
C GLY A 219 -5.71 24.19 7.50
N LEU A 220 -5.77 25.32 8.22
CA LEU A 220 -4.57 26.05 8.63
C LEU A 220 -3.84 25.30 9.75
N VAL A 221 -2.56 25.04 9.55
CA VAL A 221 -1.69 24.42 10.56
C VAL A 221 -1.35 25.44 11.63
N LYS A 222 -1.96 25.28 12.82
CA LYS A 222 -1.65 26.11 14.00
C LYS A 222 -0.45 25.59 14.79
N VAL A 223 -0.26 24.27 14.77
CA VAL A 223 0.67 23.55 15.61
C VAL A 223 1.23 22.36 14.84
N ILE A 224 2.51 22.07 15.02
CA ILE A 224 3.19 20.89 14.49
C ILE A 224 3.65 20.01 15.64
N VAL A 225 3.32 18.72 15.59
CA VAL A 225 3.82 17.72 16.52
C VAL A 225 5.16 17.20 16.02
N HIS A 226 6.19 17.30 16.84
CA HIS A 226 7.50 16.72 16.57
C HIS A 226 7.57 15.33 17.18
N VAL A 227 7.72 14.31 16.34
CA VAL A 227 7.80 12.89 16.72
C VAL A 227 9.19 12.30 16.50
#